data_AF-A0AAN9GPK4-F1
#
_entry.id   AF-A0AAN9GPK4-F1
#
_cell.length_a   1.000
_cell.length_b   1.000
_cell.length_c   1.000
_cell.angle_alpha   90.00
_cell.angle_beta   90.00
_cell.angle_gamma   90.00
#
_symmetry.space_group_name_H-M   'P 1'
#
loop_
_entity.id
_entity.type
_entity.pdbx_description
1 polymer ?
#
loop_
_entity_poly.entity_id
_entity_poly.type
_entity_poly.pdbx_seq_one_letter_code
_entity_poly.pdbx_strand_id
1 'polypeptide(L)'
;MKFSFQAAEKALKAVLYYRDANSSSLTDHDLKSIAHEVRDDILKRLAEKLEGRVGNHMRMRYPDALMFPTIPADAYTSDDVRFAFDVASRVFDQVKSLIPQG
;
A
#
# COMPACT_ATOMS: atom_id res chain seq x y z
N MET A 1 -10.47 -2.46 4.24
CA MET A 1 -9.53 -2.56 3.10
C MET A 1 -8.86 -1.22 2.76
N LYS A 2 -9.62 -0.14 2.44
CA LYS A 2 -9.07 1.19 2.12
C LYS A 2 -8.03 1.72 3.12
N PHE A 3 -8.31 1.61 4.42
CA PHE A 3 -7.39 2.08 5.46
C PHE A 3 -6.07 1.31 5.50
N SER A 4 -6.08 -0.01 5.25
CA SER A 4 -4.86 -0.83 5.20
C SER A 4 -3.96 -0.42 4.03
N PHE A 5 -4.54 -0.14 2.87
CA PHE A 5 -3.80 0.37 1.72
C PHE A 5 -3.17 1.74 2.01
N GLN A 6 -3.95 2.67 2.58
CA GLN A 6 -3.43 3.99 2.95
C GLN A 6 -2.37 3.92 4.05
N ALA A 7 -2.52 3.03 5.04
CA ALA A 7 -1.52 2.81 6.07
C ALA A 7 -0.19 2.33 5.48
N ALA A 8 -0.23 1.36 4.56
CA ALA A 8 0.95 0.91 3.82
C ALA A 8 1.59 2.04 3.00
N GLU A 9 0.79 2.85 2.28
CA GLU A 9 1.28 4.00 1.51
C GLU A 9 2.04 4.98 2.42
N LYS A 10 1.46 5.35 3.56
CA LYS A 10 2.08 6.30 4.49
C LYS A 10 3.33 5.73 5.16
N ALA A 11 3.34 4.44 5.49
CA ALA A 11 4.52 3.79 6.04
C ALA A 11 5.68 3.78 5.04
N LEU A 12 5.43 3.44 3.77
CA LEU A 12 6.45 3.48 2.72
C LEU A 12 6.99 4.90 2.51
N LYS A 13 6.10 5.90 2.44
CA LYS A 13 6.49 7.31 2.32
C LYS A 13 7.28 7.81 3.53
N ALA A 14 7.05 7.29 4.72
CA ALA A 14 7.87 7.63 5.89
C ALA A 14 9.34 7.24 5.68
N VAL A 15 9.61 6.09 5.04
CA VAL A 15 10.99 5.68 4.69
C VAL A 15 11.58 6.63 3.64
N LEU A 16 10.79 7.01 2.63
CA LEU A 16 11.24 7.99 1.64
C LEU A 16 11.57 9.33 2.30
N TYR A 17 10.69 9.87 3.14
CA TYR A 17 10.97 11.10 3.90
C TYR A 17 12.23 10.99 4.75
N TYR A 18 12.48 9.84 5.37
CA TYR A 18 13.68 9.60 6.17
C TYR A 18 14.97 9.58 5.33
N ARG A 19 14.92 9.05 4.10
CA ARG A 19 16.10 8.88 3.23
C ARG A 19 16.33 10.05 2.27
N ASP A 20 15.26 10.52 1.63
CA ASP A 20 15.24 11.62 0.68
C ASP A 20 13.85 12.27 0.63
N ALA A 21 13.70 13.40 1.34
CA ALA A 21 12.45 14.14 1.43
C ALA A 21 12.03 14.85 0.12
N ASN A 22 12.86 14.84 -0.92
CA ASN A 22 12.54 15.42 -2.23
C ASN A 22 12.19 14.36 -3.30
N SER A 23 12.05 13.10 -2.88
CA SER A 23 11.64 11.99 -3.72
C SER A 23 10.35 12.29 -4.50
N SER A 24 10.35 12.05 -5.82
CA SER A 24 9.17 12.26 -6.67
C SER A 24 8.04 11.28 -6.36
N SER A 25 8.33 10.09 -5.83
CA SER A 25 7.29 9.13 -5.42
C SER A 25 6.51 9.55 -4.17
N LEU A 26 6.87 10.66 -3.50
CA LEU A 26 6.09 11.18 -2.37
C LEU A 26 4.69 11.65 -2.80
N THR A 27 4.51 12.07 -4.05
CA THR A 27 3.21 12.46 -4.61
C THR A 27 2.43 11.29 -5.24
N ASP A 28 3.07 10.14 -5.42
CA ASP A 28 2.43 8.97 -6.05
C ASP A 28 1.46 8.26 -5.09
N HIS A 29 0.52 7.51 -5.67
CA HIS A 29 -0.45 6.70 -4.92
C HIS A 29 -0.38 5.20 -5.25
N ASP A 30 0.51 4.82 -6.16
CA ASP A 30 0.81 3.43 -6.51
C ASP A 30 1.83 2.86 -5.54
N LEU A 31 1.50 1.75 -4.86
CA LEU A 31 2.37 1.21 -3.83
C LEU A 31 3.63 0.61 -4.42
N LYS A 32 3.56 0.07 -5.65
CA LYS A 32 4.72 -0.54 -6.32
C LYS A 32 5.74 0.52 -6.69
N SER A 33 5.31 1.66 -7.23
CA SER A 33 6.18 2.80 -7.55
C SER A 33 6.88 3.31 -6.29
N ILE A 34 6.12 3.58 -5.22
CA ILE A 34 6.68 4.05 -3.95
C ILE A 34 7.67 3.02 -3.38
N ALA A 35 7.31 1.74 -3.35
CA ALA A 35 8.17 0.70 -2.79
C ALA A 35 9.43 0.42 -3.63
N HIS A 36 9.35 0.61 -4.95
CA HIS A 36 10.52 0.54 -5.82
C HIS A 36 11.55 1.62 -5.46
N GLU A 37 11.10 2.84 -5.18
CA GLU A 37 11.99 3.94 -4.78
C GLU A 37 12.56 3.75 -3.36
N VAL A 38 11.83 3.07 -2.48
CA VAL A 38 12.34 2.69 -1.15
C VAL A 38 13.54 1.72 -1.25
N ARG A 39 13.75 0.98 -2.36
CA ARG A 39 14.88 0.06 -2.53
C ARG A 39 15.05 -0.97 -1.40
N ASP A 40 13.93 -1.47 -0.87
CA ASP A 40 13.88 -2.59 0.08
C ASP A 40 13.04 -3.72 -0.53
N ASP A 41 13.66 -4.90 -0.72
CA ASP A 41 13.02 -6.01 -1.42
C ASP A 41 11.81 -6.59 -0.67
N ILE A 42 11.83 -6.52 0.67
CA ILE A 42 10.72 -7.00 1.50
C ILE A 42 9.52 -6.07 1.31
N LEU A 43 9.73 -4.76 1.42
CA LEU A 43 8.70 -3.74 1.21
C LEU A 43 8.16 -3.77 -0.20
N LYS A 44 9.02 -3.92 -1.21
CA LYS A 44 8.60 -4.09 -2.61
C LYS A 44 7.68 -5.29 -2.78
N ARG A 45 8.08 -6.46 -2.28
CA ARG A 45 7.27 -7.68 -2.38
C ARG A 45 5.95 -7.58 -1.62
N LEU A 46 5.93 -6.91 -0.47
CA LEU A 46 4.70 -6.69 0.31
C LEU A 46 3.75 -5.72 -0.41
N ALA A 47 4.26 -4.62 -0.96
CA ALA A 47 3.49 -3.67 -1.76
C ALA A 47 2.88 -4.32 -3.00
N GLU A 48 3.68 -5.08 -3.76
CA GLU A 48 3.22 -5.84 -4.93
C GLU A 48 2.13 -6.85 -4.57
N LYS A 49 2.27 -7.54 -3.44
CA LYS A 49 1.25 -8.47 -2.94
C LYS A 49 -0.06 -7.77 -2.57
N LEU A 50 0.04 -6.65 -1.86
CA LEU A 50 -1.13 -5.89 -1.43
C LEU A 50 -1.91 -5.41 -2.66
N GLU A 51 -1.25 -4.63 -3.52
CA GLU A 51 -1.88 -4.04 -4.71
C GLU A 51 -2.27 -5.09 -5.76
N GLY A 52 -1.51 -6.18 -5.89
CA GLY A 52 -1.88 -7.30 -6.75
C GLY A 52 -3.17 -8.01 -6.32
N ARG A 53 -3.46 -8.04 -5.01
CA ARG A 53 -4.67 -8.69 -4.48
C ARG A 53 -5.88 -7.76 -4.48
N VAL A 54 -5.70 -6.53 -4.02
CA VAL A 54 -6.81 -5.59 -3.79
C VAL A 54 -7.05 -4.62 -4.96
N GLY A 55 -6.09 -4.58 -5.89
CA GLY A 55 -6.04 -3.63 -6.97
C GLY A 55 -5.62 -2.23 -6.52
N ASN A 56 -5.56 -1.30 -7.47
CA ASN A 56 -5.17 0.08 -7.19
C ASN A 56 -6.15 0.81 -6.26
N HIS A 57 -5.74 1.97 -5.77
CA HIS A 57 -6.52 2.79 -4.83
C HIS A 57 -7.88 3.30 -5.36
N MET A 58 -8.16 3.21 -6.67
CA MET A 58 -9.40 3.69 -7.28
C MET A 58 -10.53 2.67 -7.11
N ARG A 59 -10.22 1.38 -7.24
CA ARG A 59 -11.19 0.27 -7.13
C ARG A 59 -11.92 0.22 -5.78
N MET A 60 -11.31 0.80 -4.75
CA MET A 60 -11.87 0.90 -3.40
C MET A 60 -12.82 2.09 -3.21
N ARG A 61 -12.95 2.96 -4.20
CA ARG A 61 -13.69 4.23 -4.10
C ARG A 61 -14.69 4.42 -5.23
N TYR A 62 -14.31 4.04 -6.45
CA TYR A 62 -15.07 4.39 -7.63
C TYR A 62 -15.56 3.12 -8.35
N PRO A 63 -16.88 2.98 -8.58
CA PRO A 63 -17.45 1.83 -9.27
C PRO A 63 -17.02 1.68 -10.74
N ASP A 64 -16.69 2.78 -11.41
CA ASP A 64 -16.18 2.80 -12.79
C ASP A 64 -14.79 2.14 -12.93
N ALA A 65 -14.05 2.00 -11.82
CA ALA A 65 -12.81 1.23 -11.76
C ALA A 65 -13.06 -0.30 -11.63
N LEU A 66 -14.31 -0.74 -11.58
CA LEU A 66 -14.74 -2.13 -11.46
C LEU A 66 -15.58 -2.55 -12.68
N MET A 67 -15.74 -3.87 -12.87
CA MET A 67 -16.65 -4.35 -13.89
C MET A 67 -18.10 -4.20 -13.42
N PHE A 68 -18.91 -3.52 -14.24
CA PHE A 68 -20.35 -3.45 -14.04
C PHE A 68 -20.96 -4.86 -13.90
N PRO A 69 -21.89 -5.10 -12.95
CA PRO A 69 -22.56 -4.14 -12.06
C PRO A 69 -21.89 -3.95 -10.69
N THR A 70 -20.64 -4.38 -10.53
CA THR A 70 -19.97 -4.45 -9.22
C THR A 70 -19.68 -3.07 -8.65
N ILE A 71 -20.04 -2.84 -7.39
CA ILE A 71 -19.65 -1.65 -6.63
C ILE A 71 -18.51 -1.98 -5.65
N PRO A 72 -17.71 -0.99 -5.20
CA PRO A 72 -16.59 -1.24 -4.29
C PRO A 72 -16.95 -1.95 -2.99
N ALA A 73 -18.19 -1.77 -2.50
CA ALA A 73 -18.66 -2.45 -1.29
C ALA A 73 -18.78 -3.97 -1.48
N ASP A 74 -19.11 -4.44 -2.69
CA ASP A 74 -19.33 -5.84 -3.01
C ASP A 74 -18.09 -6.50 -3.63
N ALA A 75 -17.10 -5.71 -4.02
CA ALA A 75 -15.91 -6.18 -4.74
C ALA A 75 -14.89 -6.93 -3.87
N TYR A 76 -15.03 -6.89 -2.54
CA TYR A 76 -14.01 -7.37 -1.62
C TYR A 76 -14.59 -8.29 -0.55
N THR A 77 -13.94 -9.42 -0.36
CA THR A 77 -14.34 -10.42 0.64
C THR A 77 -13.75 -10.11 2.01
N SER A 78 -14.25 -10.77 3.06
CA SER A 78 -13.62 -10.71 4.39
C SER A 78 -12.18 -11.21 4.39
N ASP A 79 -11.84 -12.17 3.52
CA ASP A 79 -10.46 -12.66 3.37
C ASP A 79 -9.56 -11.60 2.75
N ASP A 80 -10.04 -10.82 1.77
CA ASP A 80 -9.26 -9.71 1.20
C ASP A 80 -9.00 -8.62 2.26
N VAL A 81 -9.97 -8.37 3.15
CA VAL A 81 -9.80 -7.43 4.26
C VAL A 81 -8.74 -7.93 5.25
N ARG A 82 -8.80 -9.19 5.66
CA ARG A 82 -7.82 -9.80 6.58
C ARG A 82 -6.43 -9.83 5.97
N PHE A 83 -6.32 -10.23 4.70
CA PHE A 83 -5.08 -10.22 3.95
C PHE A 83 -4.48 -8.81 3.87
N ALA A 84 -5.28 -7.82 3.51
CA ALA A 84 -4.81 -6.44 3.40
C ALA A 84 -4.31 -5.90 4.75
N PHE A 85 -4.99 -6.26 5.84
CA PHE A 85 -4.54 -5.91 7.19
C PHE A 85 -3.20 -6.56 7.53
N ASP A 86 -3.06 -7.88 7.36
CA ASP A 86 -1.80 -8.61 7.64
C ASP A 86 -0.61 -8.03 6.86
N VAL A 87 -0.80 -7.80 5.55
CA VAL A 87 0.25 -7.25 4.70
C VAL A 87 0.62 -5.83 5.12
N ALA A 88 -0.36 -4.98 5.45
CA ALA A 88 -0.09 -3.62 5.92
C ALA A 88 0.63 -3.60 7.27
N SER A 89 0.29 -4.49 8.20
CA SER A 89 1.02 -4.65 9.46
C SER A 89 2.47 -5.04 9.23
N ARG A 90 2.73 -5.98 8.32
CA ARG A 90 4.10 -6.40 7.98
C ARG A 90 4.91 -5.30 7.29
N VAL A 91 4.28 -4.48 6.46
CA VAL A 91 4.91 -3.27 5.89
C VAL A 91 5.33 -2.35 7.03
N PHE A 92 4.44 -2.08 7.99
CA PHE A 92 4.73 -1.22 9.13
C PHE A 92 5.88 -1.76 10.00
N ASP A 93 5.90 -3.06 10.29
CA ASP A 93 6.97 -3.69 11.07
C ASP A 93 8.32 -3.61 10.33
N GLN A 94 8.34 -3.81 9.02
CA GLN A 94 9.56 -3.65 8.23
C GLN A 94 10.00 -2.19 8.16
N VAL A 95 9.09 -1.23 8.02
CA VAL A 95 9.44 0.20 8.06
C VAL A 95 10.08 0.59 9.40
N LYS A 96 9.58 0.05 10.52
CA LYS A 96 10.16 0.28 11.85
C LYS A 96 11.60 -0.21 11.98
N SER A 97 11.99 -1.26 11.25
CA SER A 97 13.37 -1.74 11.25
C SER A 97 14.32 -0.86 10.44
N LEU A 98 13.77 -0.07 9.50
CA LEU A 98 14.52 0.82 8.61
C LEU A 98 14.67 2.25 9.14
N ILE A 99 13.78 2.69 10.02
CA ILE A 99 13.78 4.03 10.61
C ILE A 99 14.15 3.91 12.10
N PRO A 100 15.23 4.58 12.57
CA PRO A 100 15.58 4.59 13.98
C PRO A 100 14.41 5.07 14.83
N GLN A 101 14.10 4.34 15.90
CA GLN A 101 13.16 4.79 16.91
C GLN A 101 13.92 5.77 17.81
N GLY A 102 13.56 7.06 17.72
CA GLY A 102 14.16 8.12 18.55
C GLY A 102 13.81 7.99 20.02
#